data_AF-A0A7W7LPJ8-F1
#
_entry.id   AF-A0A7W7LPJ8-F1
#
_cell.length_a   1.000
_cell.length_b   1.000
_cell.length_c   1.000
_cell.angle_alpha   90.00
_cell.angle_beta   90.00
_cell.angle_gamma   90.00
#
_symmetry.space_group_name_H-M   'P 1'
#
loop_
_entity.id
_entity.type
_entity.pdbx_description
1 polymer ?
#
loop_
_entity_poly.entity_id
_entity_poly.type
_entity_poly.pdbx_seq_one_letter_code
_entity_poly.pdbx_strand_id
1 'polypeptide(L)'
;MASLRADARRNRVLVLQAARSAFEEAGLAVPLGEIARRAGVGAGTVYRHFASKEALFRATVVDRVRLFTDSARELAEAEDPGAVFFRYLAAVVRLSVRNKGLCDALEASAEGRFEPSPGVEKDFREALAVLLARAQQAGAVRRDVTVEDVLGLLLGCLSMEQRQGPDGAPGRLTALMCDSLRAGRRVTKLPPRVAQRRNETGCAACGGPVPSARTGRPARYCGAACRQKAHRERARARAEAGSELVLEAPELVPEASEPVLETEV
;
A
#
# COMPACT_ATOMS: atom_id res chain seq x y z
N MET A 1 3.73 -41.62 28.01
CA MET A 1 4.24 -40.50 27.16
C MET A 1 3.17 -39.54 26.64
N ALA A 2 1.92 -39.96 26.35
CA ALA A 2 0.91 -39.07 25.77
C ALA A 2 0.60 -37.83 26.62
N SER A 3 0.39 -37.98 27.94
CA SER A 3 0.13 -36.86 28.87
C SER A 3 1.13 -35.73 28.71
N LEU A 4 2.44 -36.02 28.87
CA LEU A 4 3.49 -35.00 28.80
C LEU A 4 3.49 -34.16 27.51
N ARG A 5 3.00 -34.71 26.39
CA ARG A 5 2.82 -33.96 25.13
C ARG A 5 1.54 -33.09 25.14
N ALA A 6 0.46 -33.55 25.76
CA ALA A 6 -0.72 -32.73 26.02
C ALA A 6 -0.43 -31.62 27.04
N ASP A 7 0.34 -31.92 28.09
CA ASP A 7 0.76 -30.99 29.14
C ASP A 7 1.66 -29.88 28.57
N ALA A 8 2.66 -30.25 27.76
CA ALA A 8 3.48 -29.29 27.02
C ALA A 8 2.65 -28.42 26.04
N ARG A 9 1.63 -28.98 25.37
CA ARG A 9 0.71 -28.21 24.51
C ARG A 9 -0.14 -27.23 25.33
N ARG A 10 -0.74 -27.66 26.44
CA ARG A 10 -1.53 -26.79 27.34
C ARG A 10 -0.68 -25.65 27.89
N ASN A 11 0.50 -25.96 28.41
CA ASN A 11 1.44 -24.96 28.92
C ASN A 11 1.87 -23.96 27.83
N ARG A 12 2.09 -24.41 26.59
CA ARG A 12 2.37 -23.51 25.46
C ARG A 12 1.22 -22.54 25.18
N VAL A 13 -0.03 -23.01 25.19
CA VAL A 13 -1.21 -22.14 24.98
C VAL A 13 -1.34 -21.10 26.09
N LEU A 14 -1.21 -21.50 27.37
CA LEU A 14 -1.24 -20.58 28.50
C LEU A 14 -0.15 -19.51 28.42
N VAL A 15 1.08 -19.88 28.03
CA VAL A 15 2.19 -18.94 27.84
C VAL A 15 1.93 -17.97 26.68
N LEU A 16 1.36 -18.43 25.56
CA LEU A 16 1.03 -17.56 24.42
C LEU A 16 -0.15 -16.61 24.74
N GLN A 17 -1.12 -17.05 25.52
CA GLN A 17 -2.20 -16.21 26.06
C GLN A 17 -1.65 -15.11 26.99
N ALA A 18 -0.85 -15.50 27.99
CA ALA A 18 -0.23 -14.55 28.91
C ALA A 18 0.73 -13.57 28.20
N ALA A 19 1.47 -14.04 27.19
CA ALA A 19 2.35 -13.21 26.38
C ALA A 19 1.59 -12.13 25.59
N ARG A 20 0.41 -12.45 25.02
CA ARG A 20 -0.44 -11.44 24.34
C ARG A 20 -0.79 -10.29 25.27
N SER A 21 -1.39 -10.58 26.42
CA SER A 21 -1.80 -9.54 27.38
C SER A 21 -0.60 -8.74 27.90
N ALA A 22 0.51 -9.43 28.22
CA ALA A 22 1.73 -8.77 28.68
C ALA A 22 2.36 -7.84 27.62
N PHE A 23 2.31 -8.21 26.34
CA PHE A 23 2.76 -7.36 25.23
C PHE A 23 1.74 -6.26 24.84
N GLU A 24 0.45 -6.45 25.13
CA GLU A 24 -0.60 -5.43 25.01
C GLU A 24 -0.50 -4.35 26.12
N GLU A 25 -0.10 -4.74 27.33
CA GLU A 25 0.05 -3.82 28.46
C GLU A 25 1.40 -3.07 28.48
N ALA A 26 2.52 -3.79 28.23
CA ALA A 26 3.86 -3.28 28.48
C ALA A 26 4.82 -3.44 27.27
N GLY A 27 4.30 -3.81 26.10
CA GLY A 27 5.10 -4.04 24.90
C GLY A 27 6.23 -5.04 25.10
N LEU A 28 7.29 -4.92 24.29
CA LEU A 28 8.47 -5.78 24.39
C LEU A 28 9.37 -5.48 25.62
N ALA A 29 8.94 -4.68 26.60
CA ALA A 29 9.69 -4.47 27.84
C ALA A 29 9.53 -5.65 28.82
N VAL A 30 8.34 -6.23 28.95
CA VAL A 30 7.99 -7.21 30.00
C VAL A 30 8.96 -8.42 30.12
N PRO A 31 9.43 -8.82 31.31
CA PRO A 31 10.31 -9.99 31.48
C PRO A 31 9.63 -11.33 31.21
N LEU A 32 10.37 -12.34 30.70
CA LEU A 32 9.83 -13.69 30.50
C LEU A 32 9.36 -14.35 31.82
N GLY A 33 10.01 -14.03 32.95
CA GLY A 33 9.59 -14.50 34.27
C GLY A 33 8.21 -13.97 34.69
N GLU A 34 7.86 -12.75 34.30
CA GLU A 34 6.53 -12.17 34.53
C GLU A 34 5.47 -12.82 33.63
N ILE A 35 5.80 -13.11 32.36
CA ILE A 35 4.93 -13.90 31.49
C ILE A 35 4.72 -15.31 32.05
N ALA A 36 5.77 -15.96 32.56
CA ALA A 36 5.68 -17.28 33.19
C ALA A 36 4.74 -17.27 34.42
N ARG A 37 4.90 -16.26 35.30
CA ARG A 37 4.03 -16.03 36.46
C ARG A 37 2.56 -15.84 36.05
N ARG A 38 2.30 -14.99 35.05
CA ARG A 38 0.96 -14.75 34.49
C ARG A 38 0.34 -15.99 33.85
N ALA A 39 1.16 -16.85 33.23
CA ALA A 39 0.74 -18.12 32.63
C ALA A 39 0.55 -19.27 33.64
N GLY A 40 0.89 -19.07 34.93
CA GLY A 40 0.84 -20.12 35.94
C GLY A 40 1.87 -21.24 35.76
N VAL A 41 2.97 -21.00 35.03
CA VAL A 41 4.02 -22.00 34.76
C VAL A 41 5.38 -21.57 35.32
N GLY A 42 6.19 -22.54 35.71
CA GLY A 42 7.59 -22.27 36.10
C GLY A 42 8.39 -21.66 34.95
N ALA A 43 9.24 -20.67 35.22
CA ALA A 43 10.01 -19.96 34.20
C ALA A 43 10.86 -20.89 33.31
N GLY A 44 11.43 -21.97 33.88
CA GLY A 44 12.15 -22.99 33.12
C GLY A 44 11.32 -23.69 32.03
N THR A 45 10.00 -23.77 32.18
CA THR A 45 9.07 -24.26 31.13
C THR A 45 8.99 -23.28 29.96
N VAL A 46 8.99 -21.98 30.22
CA VAL A 46 9.01 -20.94 29.17
C VAL A 46 10.34 -20.99 28.41
N TYR A 47 11.48 -20.97 29.10
CA TYR A 47 12.80 -21.05 28.46
C TYR A 47 13.00 -22.35 27.64
N ARG A 48 12.40 -23.48 28.05
CA ARG A 48 12.43 -24.73 27.28
C ARG A 48 11.54 -24.72 26.03
N HIS A 49 10.50 -23.88 25.97
CA HIS A 49 9.61 -23.76 24.81
C HIS A 49 9.95 -22.57 23.91
N PHE A 50 10.70 -21.59 24.41
CA PHE A 50 11.06 -20.36 23.72
C PHE A 50 12.48 -19.95 24.13
N ALA A 51 13.46 -20.17 23.24
CA ALA A 51 14.87 -19.91 23.51
C ALA A 51 15.23 -18.42 23.71
N SER A 52 14.34 -17.50 23.30
CA SER A 52 14.52 -16.06 23.47
C SER A 52 13.18 -15.33 23.56
N LYS A 53 13.21 -14.04 23.93
CA LYS A 53 12.02 -13.17 23.99
C LYS A 53 11.38 -12.99 22.62
N GLU A 54 12.23 -12.88 21.59
CA GLU A 54 11.86 -12.75 20.19
C GLU A 54 11.27 -14.06 19.67
N ALA A 55 11.76 -15.22 20.11
CA ALA A 55 11.16 -16.51 19.79
C ALA A 55 9.73 -16.65 20.39
N LEU A 56 9.53 -16.18 21.63
CA LEU A 56 8.20 -16.12 22.25
C LEU A 56 7.30 -15.11 21.51
N PHE A 57 7.79 -13.92 21.22
CA PHE A 57 7.05 -12.88 20.51
C PHE A 57 6.62 -13.33 19.11
N ARG A 58 7.54 -13.90 18.30
CA ARG A 58 7.21 -14.49 16.98
C ARG A 58 6.11 -15.53 17.06
N ALA A 59 6.22 -16.44 18.02
CA ALA A 59 5.19 -17.45 18.26
C ALA A 59 3.84 -16.84 18.73
N THR A 60 3.87 -15.71 19.43
CA THR A 60 2.68 -14.98 19.89
C THR A 60 1.97 -14.28 18.72
N VAL A 61 2.72 -13.73 17.76
CA VAL A 61 2.19 -13.21 16.49
C VAL A 61 1.55 -14.34 15.67
N VAL A 62 2.25 -15.48 15.50
CA VAL A 62 1.72 -16.67 14.82
C VAL A 62 0.41 -17.16 15.46
N ASP A 63 0.34 -17.25 16.78
CA ASP A 63 -0.85 -17.69 17.50
C ASP A 63 -2.02 -16.71 17.33
N ARG A 64 -1.74 -15.39 17.35
CA ARG A 64 -2.76 -14.36 17.11
C ARG A 64 -3.31 -14.40 15.67
N VAL A 65 -2.45 -14.57 14.66
CA VAL A 65 -2.91 -14.69 13.26
C VAL A 65 -3.75 -15.95 13.07
N ARG A 66 -3.34 -17.09 13.66
CA ARG A 66 -4.15 -18.33 13.63
C ARG A 66 -5.52 -18.15 14.27
N LEU A 67 -5.61 -17.49 15.43
CA LEU A 67 -6.90 -17.19 16.07
C LEU A 67 -7.81 -16.32 15.20
N PHE A 68 -7.26 -15.41 14.39
CA PHE A 68 -8.06 -14.70 13.39
C PHE A 68 -8.47 -15.61 12.23
N THR A 69 -7.56 -16.42 11.68
CA THR A 69 -7.87 -17.41 10.63
C THR A 69 -8.99 -18.37 11.04
N ASP A 70 -8.91 -18.94 12.24
CA ASP A 70 -9.87 -19.92 12.73
C ASP A 70 -11.23 -19.25 13.02
N SER A 71 -11.23 -18.03 13.57
CA SER A 71 -12.45 -17.22 13.67
C SER A 71 -13.07 -16.90 12.30
N ALA A 72 -12.25 -16.66 11.25
CA ALA A 72 -12.77 -16.48 9.89
C ALA A 72 -13.34 -17.77 9.28
N ARG A 73 -12.78 -18.94 9.62
CA ARG A 73 -13.30 -20.26 9.23
C ARG A 73 -14.63 -20.57 9.94
N GLU A 74 -14.75 -20.29 11.24
CA GLU A 74 -16.01 -20.41 12.00
C GLU A 74 -17.10 -19.50 11.45
N LEU A 75 -16.75 -18.27 11.10
CA LEU A 75 -17.66 -17.27 10.55
C LEU A 75 -18.01 -17.49 9.07
N ALA A 76 -17.39 -18.46 8.39
CA ALA A 76 -17.63 -18.73 6.97
C ALA A 76 -19.10 -19.07 6.71
N GLU A 77 -19.72 -19.94 7.51
CA GLU A 77 -21.09 -20.44 7.26
C GLU A 77 -22.22 -19.59 7.87
N ALA A 78 -21.94 -18.35 8.27
CA ALA A 78 -22.94 -17.48 8.89
C ALA A 78 -24.08 -17.04 7.95
N GLU A 79 -25.25 -16.80 8.56
CA GLU A 79 -26.51 -16.42 7.90
C GLU A 79 -26.51 -15.02 7.27
N ASP A 80 -25.78 -14.06 7.87
CA ASP A 80 -25.50 -12.75 7.29
C ASP A 80 -23.98 -12.59 7.05
N PRO A 81 -23.46 -13.04 5.89
CA PRO A 81 -22.05 -12.86 5.54
C PRO A 81 -21.63 -11.39 5.46
N GLY A 82 -22.55 -10.47 5.19
CA GLY A 82 -22.27 -9.04 5.06
C GLY A 82 -21.91 -8.40 6.40
N ALA A 83 -22.82 -8.45 7.36
CA ALA A 83 -22.55 -7.93 8.70
C ALA A 83 -21.48 -8.74 9.44
N VAL A 84 -21.31 -10.03 9.12
CA VAL A 84 -20.19 -10.83 9.65
C VAL A 84 -18.84 -10.35 9.11
N PHE A 85 -18.68 -10.16 7.80
CA PHE A 85 -17.43 -9.67 7.21
C PHE A 85 -16.99 -8.32 7.82
N PHE A 86 -17.89 -7.34 7.90
CA PHE A 86 -17.55 -6.04 8.49
C PHE A 86 -17.24 -6.12 10.00
N ARG A 87 -17.97 -6.94 10.76
CA ARG A 87 -17.65 -7.17 12.19
C ARG A 87 -16.31 -7.86 12.38
N TYR A 88 -15.95 -8.80 11.50
CA TYR A 88 -14.67 -9.49 11.53
C TYR A 88 -13.50 -8.53 11.24
N LEU A 89 -13.57 -7.72 10.18
CA LEU A 89 -12.54 -6.70 9.89
C LEU A 89 -12.35 -5.75 11.08
N ALA A 90 -13.45 -5.25 11.65
CA ALA A 90 -13.39 -4.37 12.81
C ALA A 90 -12.84 -5.05 14.08
N ALA A 91 -13.09 -6.35 14.26
CA ALA A 91 -12.52 -7.13 15.35
C ALA A 91 -11.00 -7.32 15.18
N VAL A 92 -10.52 -7.64 13.96
CA VAL A 92 -9.09 -7.79 13.65
C VAL A 92 -8.32 -6.51 13.96
N VAL A 93 -8.83 -5.34 13.51
CA VAL A 93 -8.19 -4.04 13.79
C VAL A 93 -8.18 -3.75 15.30
N ARG A 94 -9.35 -3.78 15.95
CA ARG A 94 -9.52 -3.49 17.39
C ARG A 94 -8.66 -4.39 18.30
N LEU A 95 -8.49 -5.66 17.95
CA LEU A 95 -7.71 -6.63 18.73
C LEU A 95 -6.20 -6.55 18.47
N SER A 96 -5.77 -5.82 17.43
CA SER A 96 -4.36 -5.72 17.05
C SER A 96 -3.74 -4.36 17.38
N VAL A 97 -4.48 -3.26 17.22
CA VAL A 97 -4.02 -1.88 17.53
C VAL A 97 -3.51 -1.73 18.97
N ARG A 98 -4.07 -2.49 19.91
CA ARG A 98 -3.64 -2.52 21.32
C ARG A 98 -2.26 -3.16 21.54
N ASN A 99 -1.74 -3.91 20.57
CA ASN A 99 -0.44 -4.56 20.66
C ASN A 99 0.48 -3.92 19.62
N LYS A 100 1.24 -2.89 20.03
CA LYS A 100 2.17 -2.20 19.13
C LYS A 100 3.13 -3.17 18.45
N GLY A 101 3.74 -4.09 19.20
CA GLY A 101 4.66 -5.08 18.65
C GLY A 101 4.02 -5.93 17.55
N LEU A 102 2.79 -6.41 17.75
CA LEU A 102 2.03 -7.14 16.73
C LEU A 102 1.79 -6.30 15.46
N CYS A 103 1.47 -5.00 15.60
CA CYS A 103 1.33 -4.12 14.44
C CYS A 103 2.67 -3.99 13.69
N ASP A 104 3.74 -3.63 14.41
CA ASP A 104 5.08 -3.46 13.85
C ASP A 104 5.59 -4.77 13.17
N ALA A 105 5.20 -5.94 13.68
CA ALA A 105 5.53 -7.25 13.11
C ALA A 105 4.65 -7.65 11.91
N LEU A 106 3.39 -7.24 11.86
CA LEU A 106 2.52 -7.44 10.70
C LEU A 106 2.95 -6.54 9.54
N GLU A 107 3.32 -5.29 9.81
CA GLU A 107 3.94 -4.38 8.82
C GLU A 107 5.22 -5.00 8.26
N ALA A 108 6.16 -5.40 9.12
CA ALA A 108 7.40 -6.06 8.68
C ALA A 108 7.16 -7.38 7.91
N SER A 109 6.03 -8.07 8.13
CA SER A 109 5.64 -9.26 7.38
C SER A 109 5.20 -8.89 5.96
N ALA A 110 4.32 -7.90 5.82
CA ALA A 110 3.85 -7.42 4.53
C ALA A 110 4.97 -6.81 3.67
N GLU A 111 6.00 -6.26 4.30
CA GLU A 111 7.20 -5.72 3.66
C GLU A 111 8.29 -6.80 3.39
N GLY A 112 8.00 -8.08 3.63
CA GLY A 112 8.91 -9.20 3.37
C GLY A 112 10.17 -9.25 4.26
N ARG A 113 10.25 -8.41 5.30
CA ARG A 113 11.37 -8.39 6.26
C ARG A 113 11.22 -9.44 7.37
N PHE A 114 10.09 -10.13 7.43
CA PHE A 114 9.72 -11.03 8.50
C PHE A 114 8.81 -12.14 7.98
N GLU A 115 9.16 -13.41 8.19
CA GLU A 115 8.22 -14.52 8.02
C GLU A 115 7.89 -15.09 9.42
N PRO A 116 6.63 -14.96 9.92
CA PRO A 116 6.28 -15.44 11.26
C PRO A 116 6.34 -16.98 11.35
N SER A 117 5.89 -17.65 10.29
CA SER A 117 5.88 -19.09 10.07
C SER A 117 5.41 -19.37 8.64
N PRO A 118 6.01 -20.32 7.92
CA PRO A 118 5.46 -20.82 6.66
C PRO A 118 3.99 -21.20 6.78
N GLY A 119 3.23 -20.90 5.72
CA GLY A 119 1.80 -21.19 5.58
C GLY A 119 0.84 -20.29 6.37
N VAL A 120 1.25 -19.66 7.48
CA VAL A 120 0.29 -18.97 8.38
C VAL A 120 -0.36 -17.74 7.74
N GLU A 121 0.38 -16.97 6.94
CA GLU A 121 -0.17 -15.87 6.14
C GLU A 121 -1.08 -16.38 5.01
N LYS A 122 -0.73 -17.52 4.40
CA LYS A 122 -1.53 -18.17 3.34
C LYS A 122 -2.89 -18.62 3.90
N ASP A 123 -2.88 -19.35 5.01
CA ASP A 123 -4.07 -19.80 5.74
C ASP A 123 -5.02 -18.63 6.05
N PHE A 124 -4.47 -17.51 6.54
CA PHE A 124 -5.22 -16.28 6.85
C PHE A 124 -5.83 -15.63 5.60
N ARG A 125 -5.04 -15.50 4.52
CA ARG A 125 -5.49 -15.01 3.21
C ARG A 125 -6.63 -15.87 2.65
N GLU A 126 -6.51 -17.20 2.70
CA GLU A 126 -7.53 -18.12 2.20
C GLU A 126 -8.84 -18.00 3.01
N ALA A 127 -8.78 -17.96 4.34
CA ALA A 127 -9.96 -17.78 5.18
C ALA A 127 -10.64 -16.40 4.97
N LEU A 128 -9.87 -15.33 4.83
CA LEU A 128 -10.38 -13.99 4.53
C LEU A 128 -11.01 -13.92 3.13
N ALA A 129 -10.45 -14.61 2.13
CA ALA A 129 -11.00 -14.68 0.78
C ALA A 129 -12.38 -15.36 0.75
N VAL A 130 -12.61 -16.40 1.58
CA VAL A 130 -13.93 -17.05 1.72
C VAL A 130 -14.98 -16.08 2.28
N LEU A 131 -14.65 -15.36 3.35
CA LEU A 131 -15.56 -14.34 3.92
C LEU A 131 -15.87 -13.22 2.91
N LEU A 132 -14.85 -12.71 2.21
CA LEU A 132 -15.01 -11.71 1.17
C LEU A 132 -15.94 -12.20 0.05
N ALA A 133 -15.71 -13.42 -0.45
CA ALA A 133 -16.52 -14.00 -1.52
C ALA A 133 -17.99 -14.15 -1.12
N ARG A 134 -18.29 -14.63 0.09
CA ARG A 134 -19.69 -14.72 0.58
C ARG A 134 -20.33 -13.34 0.78
N ALA A 135 -19.60 -12.36 1.29
CA ALA A 135 -20.12 -10.99 1.42
C ALA A 135 -20.36 -10.31 0.05
N GLN A 136 -19.60 -10.68 -0.99
CA GLN A 136 -19.81 -10.25 -2.39
C GLN A 136 -20.94 -11.00 -3.11
N GLN A 137 -21.18 -12.27 -2.75
CA GLN A 137 -22.33 -13.06 -3.21
C GLN A 137 -23.64 -12.53 -2.62
N ALA A 138 -23.66 -12.27 -1.31
CA ALA A 138 -24.77 -11.63 -0.58
C ALA A 138 -25.02 -10.15 -1.00
N GLY A 139 -24.16 -9.58 -1.85
CA GLY A 139 -24.32 -8.21 -2.34
C GLY A 139 -24.07 -7.11 -1.30
N ALA A 140 -23.49 -7.45 -0.15
CA ALA A 140 -23.12 -6.48 0.89
C ALA A 140 -21.77 -5.78 0.59
N VAL A 141 -20.84 -6.51 -0.01
CA VAL A 141 -19.52 -6.04 -0.44
C VAL A 141 -19.44 -5.93 -1.96
N ARG A 142 -18.75 -4.90 -2.43
CA ARG A 142 -18.50 -4.63 -3.85
C ARG A 142 -17.62 -5.69 -4.52
N ARG A 143 -17.91 -6.03 -5.78
CA ARG A 143 -17.27 -7.14 -6.53
C ARG A 143 -15.94 -6.80 -7.20
N ASP A 144 -15.49 -5.55 -7.14
CA ASP A 144 -14.22 -5.07 -7.69
C ASP A 144 -13.07 -5.03 -6.67
N VAL A 145 -13.33 -5.47 -5.43
CA VAL A 145 -12.33 -5.62 -4.36
C VAL A 145 -11.76 -7.05 -4.37
N THR A 146 -10.43 -7.16 -4.32
CA THR A 146 -9.71 -8.42 -4.14
C THR A 146 -9.35 -8.67 -2.67
N VAL A 147 -8.92 -9.89 -2.32
CA VAL A 147 -8.42 -10.17 -0.96
C VAL A 147 -7.14 -9.38 -0.64
N GLU A 148 -6.27 -9.11 -1.63
CA GLU A 148 -5.07 -8.30 -1.41
C GLU A 148 -5.41 -6.82 -1.14
N ASP A 149 -6.48 -6.28 -1.74
CA ASP A 149 -6.99 -4.94 -1.38
C ASP A 149 -7.45 -4.91 0.08
N VAL A 150 -8.15 -5.94 0.56
CA VAL A 150 -8.60 -6.03 1.96
C VAL A 150 -7.44 -6.22 2.92
N LEU A 151 -6.42 -7.02 2.57
CA LEU A 151 -5.20 -7.18 3.35
C LEU A 151 -4.42 -5.86 3.45
N GLY A 152 -4.21 -5.16 2.32
CA GLY A 152 -3.55 -3.86 2.29
C GLY A 152 -4.32 -2.78 3.06
N LEU A 153 -5.66 -2.76 2.96
CA LEU A 153 -6.51 -1.87 3.74
C LEU A 153 -6.46 -2.17 5.24
N LEU A 154 -6.46 -3.45 5.65
CA LEU A 154 -6.28 -3.86 7.05
C LEU A 154 -4.94 -3.37 7.60
N LEU A 155 -3.82 -3.65 6.90
CA LEU A 155 -2.48 -3.21 7.29
C LEU A 155 -2.37 -1.68 7.39
N GLY A 156 -2.87 -0.94 6.39
CA GLY A 156 -2.92 0.51 6.42
C GLY A 156 -3.77 1.04 7.59
N CYS A 157 -4.95 0.45 7.82
CA CYS A 157 -5.84 0.86 8.91
C CYS A 157 -5.24 0.56 10.29
N LEU A 158 -4.55 -0.57 10.46
CA LEU A 158 -3.81 -0.90 11.68
C LEU A 158 -2.75 0.17 11.99
N SER A 159 -1.94 0.54 11.00
CA SER A 159 -0.89 1.55 11.16
C SER A 159 -1.47 2.93 11.51
N MET A 160 -2.55 3.33 10.82
CA MET A 160 -3.18 4.64 11.06
C MET A 160 -3.90 4.72 12.41
N GLU A 161 -4.63 3.66 12.82
CA GLU A 161 -5.30 3.61 14.14
C GLU A 161 -4.27 3.53 15.28
N GLN A 162 -3.14 2.82 15.11
CA GLN A 162 -2.03 2.87 16.09
C GLN A 162 -1.49 4.31 16.26
N ARG A 163 -1.43 5.07 15.17
CA ARG A 163 -0.96 6.47 15.16
C ARG A 163 -1.98 7.50 15.67
N GLN A 164 -3.24 7.14 15.86
CA GLN A 164 -4.26 8.04 16.44
C GLN A 164 -4.02 8.30 17.94
N GLY A 165 -3.30 7.42 18.64
CA GLY A 165 -3.06 7.55 20.07
C GLY A 165 -4.32 7.37 20.93
N PRO A 166 -4.27 7.71 22.23
CA PRO A 166 -5.42 7.57 23.13
C PRO A 166 -6.51 8.64 22.90
N ASP A 167 -6.15 9.78 22.31
CA ASP A 167 -7.05 10.94 22.13
C ASP A 167 -7.83 10.93 20.81
N GLY A 168 -7.42 10.09 19.85
CA GLY A 168 -8.12 9.92 18.58
C GLY A 168 -9.39 9.06 18.70
N ALA A 169 -10.40 9.33 17.85
CA ALA A 169 -11.69 8.63 17.89
C ALA A 169 -11.54 7.14 17.50
N PRO A 170 -11.61 6.17 18.45
CA PRO A 170 -11.16 4.81 18.19
C PRO A 170 -12.05 4.08 17.19
N GLY A 171 -11.46 3.47 16.16
CA GLY A 171 -12.20 2.75 15.13
C GLY A 171 -12.80 3.65 14.04
N ARG A 172 -12.53 4.97 14.04
CA ARG A 172 -13.04 5.89 13.01
C ARG A 172 -12.51 5.53 11.62
N LEU A 173 -11.24 5.14 11.51
CA LEU A 173 -10.63 4.78 10.23
C LEU A 173 -11.09 3.39 9.81
N THR A 174 -11.29 2.50 10.77
CA THR A 174 -11.90 1.17 10.61
C THR A 174 -13.31 1.26 10.03
N ALA A 175 -14.12 2.22 10.49
CA ALA A 175 -15.46 2.48 9.95
C ALA A 175 -15.39 3.00 8.50
N LEU A 176 -14.54 4.00 8.22
CA LEU A 176 -14.33 4.54 6.87
C LEU A 176 -13.81 3.49 5.88
N MET A 177 -12.91 2.61 6.33
CA MET A 177 -12.44 1.44 5.58
C MET A 177 -13.61 0.52 5.24
N CYS A 178 -14.42 0.11 6.23
CA CYS A 178 -15.57 -0.77 6.00
C CYS A 178 -16.59 -0.15 5.04
N ASP A 179 -16.91 1.14 5.19
CA ASP A 179 -17.87 1.82 4.32
C ASP A 179 -17.37 1.93 2.87
N SER A 180 -16.05 2.04 2.63
CA SER A 180 -15.45 2.04 1.29
C SER A 180 -15.60 0.69 0.54
N LEU A 181 -15.84 -0.39 1.27
CA LEU A 181 -16.02 -1.75 0.76
C LEU A 181 -17.50 -2.11 0.48
N ARG A 182 -18.46 -1.34 1.01
CA ARG A 182 -19.89 -1.61 0.82
C ARG A 182 -20.32 -1.55 -0.64
N ALA A 183 -21.35 -2.32 -0.99
CA ALA A 183 -22.00 -2.29 -2.30
C ALA A 183 -22.90 -1.05 -2.50
N GLY A 184 -22.33 0.16 -2.36
CA GLY A 184 -23.06 1.42 -2.48
C GLY A 184 -22.19 2.53 -3.07
N ARG A 185 -22.60 3.08 -4.22
CA ARG A 185 -21.85 3.99 -5.12
C ARG A 185 -20.66 3.32 -5.84
N ARG A 186 -20.50 3.64 -7.12
CA ARG A 186 -19.29 3.38 -7.92
C ARG A 186 -18.39 4.62 -7.84
N VAL A 187 -17.07 4.59 -8.00
CA VAL A 187 -16.15 3.51 -8.44
C VAL A 187 -14.83 3.63 -7.67
N THR A 188 -14.12 2.52 -7.47
CA THR A 188 -12.65 2.58 -7.33
C THR A 188 -12.07 2.28 -8.70
N LYS A 189 -11.46 3.29 -9.33
CA LYS A 189 -10.56 3.06 -10.46
C LYS A 189 -9.15 3.36 -9.98
N LEU A 190 -8.37 2.30 -9.77
CA LEU A 190 -6.91 2.44 -9.69
C LEU A 190 -6.42 3.03 -11.03
N PRO A 191 -5.37 3.88 -11.00
CA PRO A 191 -4.97 4.62 -12.18
C PRO A 191 -4.51 3.68 -13.30
N PRO A 192 -4.69 4.04 -14.58
CA PRO A 192 -3.84 3.46 -15.61
C PRO A 192 -2.39 3.69 -15.19
N ARG A 193 -1.55 2.63 -15.23
CA ARG A 193 -0.11 2.73 -14.92
C ARG A 193 0.47 4.00 -15.54
N VAL A 194 1.31 4.73 -14.78
CA VAL A 194 2.01 5.94 -15.25
C VAL A 194 2.42 5.73 -16.69
N ALA A 195 1.80 6.48 -17.59
CA ALA A 195 1.98 6.24 -19.01
C ALA A 195 3.42 6.59 -19.35
N GLN A 196 4.25 5.56 -19.61
CA GLN A 196 5.60 5.70 -20.17
C GLN A 196 5.52 6.52 -21.46
N ARG A 197 5.62 7.85 -21.34
CA ARG A 197 5.54 8.89 -22.38
C ARG A 197 4.58 8.61 -23.55
N ARG A 198 3.46 7.90 -23.33
CA ARG A 198 2.71 7.25 -24.42
C ARG A 198 2.18 8.22 -25.48
N ASN A 199 1.86 9.44 -25.10
CA ASN A 199 1.45 10.52 -26.00
C ASN A 199 2.43 11.71 -26.02
N GLU A 200 3.61 11.60 -25.39
CA GLU A 200 4.73 12.52 -25.66
C GLU A 200 5.48 12.06 -26.90
N THR A 201 4.80 12.14 -28.04
CA THR A 201 5.47 12.15 -29.33
C THR A 201 6.34 13.40 -29.40
N GLY A 202 7.66 13.23 -29.38
CA GLY A 202 8.58 14.32 -29.71
C GLY A 202 8.31 14.84 -31.12
N CYS A 203 8.44 16.14 -31.32
CA CYS A 203 8.17 16.77 -32.62
C CYS A 203 9.13 16.23 -33.68
N ALA A 204 8.61 15.66 -34.75
CA ALA A 204 9.41 14.99 -35.79
C ALA A 204 10.28 15.92 -36.66
N ALA A 205 10.46 17.18 -36.25
CA ALA A 205 11.35 18.18 -36.87
C ALA A 205 12.24 18.95 -35.85
N CYS A 206 12.08 18.72 -34.53
CA CYS A 206 12.89 19.39 -33.50
C CYS A 206 13.01 18.64 -32.14
N GLY A 207 12.44 17.45 -31.97
CA GLY A 207 12.44 16.68 -30.72
C GLY A 207 11.52 17.23 -29.61
N GLY A 208 11.32 18.56 -29.55
CA GLY A 208 10.52 19.23 -28.52
C GLY A 208 9.07 18.72 -28.37
N PRO A 209 8.45 18.91 -27.20
CA PRO A 209 7.18 18.28 -26.86
C PRO A 209 6.04 18.69 -27.80
N VAL A 210 5.24 17.72 -28.24
CA VAL A 210 3.99 17.97 -28.97
C VAL A 210 2.81 17.85 -28.00
N PRO A 211 1.83 18.78 -28.03
CA PRO A 211 0.63 18.66 -27.22
C PRO A 211 -0.13 17.35 -27.50
N SER A 212 -0.42 16.59 -26.46
CA SER A 212 -1.21 15.36 -26.57
C SER A 212 -2.68 15.68 -26.80
N ALA A 213 -3.25 15.16 -27.88
CA ALA A 213 -4.69 15.27 -28.14
C ALA A 213 -5.46 14.38 -27.15
N ARG A 214 -6.56 14.91 -26.58
CA ARG A 214 -7.43 14.13 -25.66
C ARG A 214 -8.22 13.03 -26.38
N THR A 215 -8.47 13.21 -27.68
CA THR A 215 -9.09 12.24 -28.59
C THR A 215 -8.48 12.38 -29.99
N GLY A 216 -8.59 11.34 -30.82
CA GLY A 216 -8.11 11.34 -32.20
C GLY A 216 -6.63 10.95 -32.37
N ARG A 217 -6.10 11.11 -33.60
CA ARG A 217 -4.71 10.76 -33.94
C ARG A 217 -3.75 11.82 -33.36
N PRO A 218 -2.65 11.45 -32.66
CA PRO A 218 -1.72 12.41 -32.11
C PRO A 218 -1.04 13.25 -33.20
N ALA A 219 -0.77 14.52 -32.89
CA ALA A 219 -0.08 15.43 -33.80
C ALA A 219 1.40 15.03 -33.95
N ARG A 220 1.96 15.17 -35.16
CA ARG A 220 3.37 14.81 -35.46
C ARG A 220 4.36 15.96 -35.21
N TYR A 221 3.86 17.17 -34.99
CA TYR A 221 4.65 18.41 -34.92
C TYR A 221 4.04 19.39 -33.91
N CYS A 222 4.88 20.05 -33.09
CA CYS A 222 4.46 20.86 -31.94
C CYS A 222 3.71 22.16 -32.29
N GLY A 223 3.90 22.69 -33.50
CA GLY A 223 3.28 23.95 -33.93
C GLY A 223 3.36 24.17 -35.44
N ALA A 224 2.77 25.28 -35.92
CA ALA A 224 2.76 25.62 -37.34
C ALA A 224 4.18 25.76 -37.92
N ALA A 225 5.12 26.38 -37.18
CA ALA A 225 6.51 26.54 -37.59
C ALA A 225 7.20 25.19 -37.87
N CYS A 226 7.00 24.16 -37.03
CA CYS A 226 7.57 22.84 -37.26
C CYS A 226 6.87 22.05 -38.39
N ARG A 227 5.57 22.30 -38.63
CA ARG A 227 4.87 21.77 -39.81
C ARG A 227 5.42 22.40 -41.10
N GLN A 228 5.64 23.71 -41.11
CA GLN A 228 6.25 24.43 -42.23
C GLN A 228 7.72 24.05 -42.43
N LYS A 229 8.50 23.84 -41.36
CA LYS A 229 9.86 23.31 -41.43
C LYS A 229 9.87 21.95 -42.11
N ALA A 230 9.09 20.97 -41.61
CA ALA A 230 9.01 19.65 -42.22
C ALA A 230 8.42 19.64 -43.64
N HIS A 231 7.55 20.59 -43.98
CA HIS A 231 7.09 20.79 -45.36
C HIS A 231 8.22 21.33 -46.25
N ARG A 232 8.97 22.33 -45.79
CA ARG A 232 10.16 22.86 -46.49
C ARG A 232 11.27 21.83 -46.61
N GLU A 233 11.49 20.98 -45.62
CA GLU A 233 12.46 19.88 -45.67
C GLU A 233 12.03 18.78 -46.64
N ARG A 234 10.72 18.50 -46.79
CA ARG A 234 10.21 17.58 -47.82
C ARG A 234 10.14 18.21 -49.20
N ALA A 235 9.95 19.52 -49.29
CA ALA A 235 10.06 20.27 -50.54
C ALA A 235 11.53 20.37 -50.98
N ARG A 236 12.46 20.57 -50.04
CA ARG A 236 13.91 20.49 -50.27
C ARG A 236 14.36 19.09 -50.62
N ALA A 237 14.01 18.04 -49.89
CA ALA A 237 14.32 16.66 -50.31
C ALA A 237 13.62 16.21 -51.62
N ARG A 238 12.72 17.03 -52.19
CA ARG A 238 12.16 16.89 -53.55
C ARG A 238 12.76 17.87 -54.57
N ALA A 239 13.37 18.96 -54.11
CA ALA A 239 14.01 19.98 -54.93
C ALA A 239 15.51 19.73 -55.04
N GLU A 240 16.23 19.42 -53.97
CA GLU A 240 17.59 18.84 -53.95
C GLU A 240 17.68 17.53 -54.74
N ALA A 241 16.52 16.92 -55.09
CA ALA A 241 16.37 15.86 -56.08
C ALA A 241 16.00 16.40 -57.49
N GLY A 242 16.52 17.57 -57.87
CA GLY A 242 16.21 18.33 -59.10
C GLY A 242 16.46 19.87 -59.04
N SER A 243 17.48 20.34 -58.29
CA SER A 243 17.77 21.74 -57.87
C SER A 243 18.75 21.74 -56.66
N GLU A 244 20.06 21.83 -56.79
CA GLU A 244 20.85 22.32 -57.92
C GLU A 244 20.70 23.88 -58.14
N LEU A 245 20.37 24.73 -57.10
CA LEU A 245 20.17 26.26 -57.12
C LEU A 245 20.25 27.13 -55.77
N VAL A 246 20.57 28.47 -55.84
CA VAL A 246 20.15 29.73 -55.06
C VAL A 246 20.64 30.14 -53.60
N LEU A 247 20.75 31.48 -53.26
CA LEU A 247 21.24 32.12 -51.97
C LEU A 247 20.51 33.43 -51.40
N GLU A 248 21.14 34.64 -51.36
CA GLU A 248 20.68 36.06 -51.02
C GLU A 248 20.27 36.50 -49.54
N ALA A 249 20.25 37.76 -48.97
CA ALA A 249 20.88 39.13 -49.08
C ALA A 249 20.52 40.13 -47.85
N PRO A 250 21.14 41.35 -47.58
CA PRO A 250 21.08 42.16 -46.28
C PRO A 250 20.94 43.76 -46.22
N GLU A 251 20.98 44.40 -44.99
CA GLU A 251 21.45 45.81 -44.55
C GLU A 251 20.63 47.17 -44.73
N LEU A 252 20.78 48.40 -44.08
CA LEU A 252 21.28 49.02 -42.77
C LEU A 252 21.01 50.62 -42.66
N VAL A 253 20.84 51.34 -41.50
CA VAL A 253 20.93 52.87 -41.25
C VAL A 253 21.10 53.36 -39.73
N PRO A 254 21.49 54.64 -39.37
CA PRO A 254 22.19 55.06 -38.09
C PRO A 254 21.74 56.35 -37.27
N GLU A 255 22.56 56.84 -36.29
CA GLU A 255 22.44 58.04 -35.36
C GLU A 255 23.80 58.85 -35.24
N ALA A 256 24.16 59.89 -34.42
CA ALA A 256 23.69 60.69 -33.23
C ALA A 256 24.29 62.17 -33.26
N SER A 257 24.74 63.02 -32.27
CA SER A 257 24.91 63.15 -30.78
C SER A 257 25.46 64.57 -30.30
N GLU A 258 25.38 64.94 -28.98
CA GLU A 258 26.36 65.77 -28.14
C GLU A 258 26.53 67.34 -28.20
N PRO A 259 27.32 68.09 -27.34
CA PRO A 259 27.89 67.92 -25.93
C PRO A 259 28.05 69.21 -25.00
N VAL A 260 28.69 69.05 -23.78
CA VAL A 260 29.37 70.01 -22.79
C VAL A 260 28.59 71.14 -22.03
N LEU A 261 28.98 71.74 -20.87
CA LEU A 261 30.28 71.99 -20.15
C LEU A 261 30.17 72.00 -18.56
N GLU A 262 31.26 72.38 -17.84
CA GLU A 262 31.60 72.23 -16.38
C GLU A 262 31.06 73.36 -15.41
N THR A 263 31.41 73.57 -14.11
CA THR A 263 32.52 73.15 -13.19
C THR A 263 32.17 73.33 -11.67
N GLU A 264 32.83 72.56 -10.77
CA GLU A 264 33.20 72.78 -9.33
C GLU A 264 33.27 71.40 -8.59
N VAL A 265 34.32 71.00 -7.85
CA VAL A 265 35.65 71.56 -7.50
C VAL A 265 36.73 70.50 -7.76
#